data_AF-A0A9N7NBA8-F1
#
_entry.id   AF-A0A9N7NBA8-F1
#
_cell.length_a   1.000
_cell.length_b   1.000
_cell.length_c   1.000
_cell.angle_alpha   90.00
_cell.angle_beta   90.00
_cell.angle_gamma   90.00
#
_symmetry.space_group_name_H-M   'P 1'
#
loop_
_entity.id
_entity.type
_entity.pdbx_description
1 polymer ?
#
loop_
_entity_poly.entity_id
_entity_poly.type
_entity_poly.pdbx_seq_one_letter_code
_entity_poly.pdbx_strand_id
1 'polypeptide(L)'
;MLADKIGGRTTTRKSTNNGDEAIKLVKKLPPHSTQAAPFLTLEARGHKSAVIQDVPVSKPLSRTEVLELQIALEASQEMPATLVRAPDLNSLQSFVDRMKHVGDVMGVTVTKYGDLHLQISTSLITLGAEFRKLMVLGERESRAGTRQTDKSISLHCRLPVLDPGSN
;
A
#
# COMPACT_ATOMS: atom_id res chain seq x y z
N MET A 1 -22.15 4.06 -47.98
CA MET A 1 -22.70 3.24 -46.87
C MET A 1 -21.73 3.42 -45.69
N LEU A 2 -21.79 4.56 -44.98
CA LEU A 2 -22.54 4.75 -43.73
C LEU A 2 -22.46 3.54 -42.79
N ALA A 3 -21.53 3.61 -41.84
CA ALA A 3 -21.55 2.82 -40.61
C ALA A 3 -21.51 3.78 -39.42
N ASP A 4 -22.33 3.45 -38.43
CA ASP A 4 -22.98 4.35 -37.49
C ASP A 4 -22.08 5.11 -36.51
N LYS A 5 -22.50 6.35 -36.30
CA LYS A 5 -22.05 7.28 -35.27
C LYS A 5 -22.79 6.96 -33.97
N ILE A 6 -22.29 6.00 -33.17
CA ILE A 6 -22.84 5.75 -31.83
C ILE A 6 -22.26 6.79 -30.86
N GLY A 7 -23.03 7.85 -30.64
CA GLY A 7 -22.78 8.88 -29.65
C GLY A 7 -22.93 8.36 -28.22
N GLY A 8 -21.85 7.87 -27.63
CA GLY A 8 -21.72 7.71 -26.19
C GLY A 8 -21.27 9.03 -25.56
N ARG A 9 -22.15 9.68 -24.79
CA ARG A 9 -21.86 10.93 -24.09
C ARG A 9 -20.83 10.68 -22.98
N THR A 10 -19.55 10.83 -23.28
CA THR A 10 -18.45 10.73 -22.31
C THR A 10 -18.40 11.97 -21.43
N THR A 11 -18.81 11.87 -20.16
CA THR A 11 -18.55 12.92 -19.16
C THR A 11 -17.10 12.81 -18.70
N THR A 12 -16.18 13.45 -19.43
CA THR A 12 -14.77 13.57 -19.06
C THR A 12 -14.56 14.70 -18.05
N ARG A 13 -14.15 14.37 -16.82
CA ARG A 13 -13.46 15.35 -15.97
C ARG A 13 -11.96 15.22 -16.25
N LYS A 14 -11.40 16.24 -16.90
CA LYS A 14 -9.98 16.34 -17.25
C LYS A 14 -9.24 16.99 -16.07
N SER A 15 -8.22 16.35 -15.53
CA SER A 15 -7.33 16.95 -14.54
C SER A 15 -5.89 16.84 -15.02
N THR A 16 -5.15 17.96 -14.85
CA THR A 16 -3.71 18.21 -15.10
C THR A 16 -3.22 18.02 -16.55
N ASN A 17 -2.99 19.15 -17.24
CA ASN A 17 -2.29 19.21 -18.52
C ASN A 17 -0.81 19.52 -18.27
N ASN A 18 0.07 18.57 -18.58
CA ASN A 18 1.33 18.86 -19.25
C ASN A 18 1.36 17.93 -20.48
N GLY A 19 1.24 18.53 -21.67
CA GLY A 19 1.31 18.00 -23.05
C GLY A 19 1.07 16.53 -23.38
N ASP A 20 1.72 15.61 -22.68
CA ASP A 20 2.06 14.28 -23.18
C ASP A 20 1.52 13.12 -22.33
N GLU A 21 1.04 13.39 -21.10
CA GLU A 21 0.46 12.37 -20.23
C GLU A 21 -0.87 12.85 -19.63
N ALA A 22 -1.92 12.03 -19.75
CA ALA A 22 -3.24 12.34 -19.22
C ALA A 22 -3.88 11.13 -18.53
N ILE A 23 -4.38 11.35 -17.32
CA ILE A 23 -5.17 10.37 -16.58
C ILE A 23 -6.62 10.85 -16.56
N LYS A 24 -7.54 10.02 -17.04
CA LYS A 24 -8.97 10.36 -17.13
C LYS A 24 -9.82 9.30 -16.46
N LEU A 25 -10.71 9.71 -15.58
CA LEU A 25 -11.79 8.85 -15.11
C LEU A 25 -12.95 8.94 -16.13
N VAL A 26 -13.28 7.82 -16.75
CA VAL A 26 -14.31 7.74 -17.78
C VAL A 26 -15.32 6.65 -17.42
N LYS A 27 -16.56 6.81 -17.87
CA LYS A 27 -17.60 5.80 -17.74
C LYS A 27 -17.80 5.14 -19.11
N LYS A 28 -17.56 3.84 -19.21
CA LYS A 28 -17.62 3.07 -20.45
C LYS A 28 -18.62 1.91 -20.30
N LEU A 29 -19.18 1.45 -21.41
CA LEU A 29 -19.97 0.23 -21.46
C LEU A 29 -19.06 -0.90 -22.00
N PRO A 30 -18.61 -1.84 -21.16
CA PRO A 30 -17.75 -2.92 -21.61
C PRO A 30 -18.44 -3.81 -22.65
N PRO A 31 -17.69 -4.44 -23.58
CA PRO A 31 -18.22 -5.50 -24.42
C PRO A 31 -18.90 -6.57 -23.55
N HIS A 32 -20.08 -7.03 -23.96
CA HIS A 32 -20.88 -8.03 -23.24
C HIS A 32 -21.47 -7.60 -21.89
N SER A 33 -21.43 -6.31 -21.55
CA SER A 33 -22.11 -5.77 -20.37
C SER A 33 -23.29 -4.88 -20.77
N THR A 34 -24.38 -4.95 -20.00
CA THR A 34 -25.52 -4.03 -20.10
C THR A 34 -25.39 -2.85 -19.14
N GLN A 35 -24.39 -2.87 -18.24
CA GLN A 35 -24.17 -1.83 -17.24
C GLN A 35 -22.87 -1.06 -17.52
N ALA A 36 -22.98 0.27 -17.56
CA ALA A 36 -21.82 1.14 -17.68
C ALA A 36 -20.98 1.14 -16.39
N ALA A 37 -19.67 0.95 -16.54
CA ALA A 37 -18.68 0.83 -15.47
C ALA A 37 -17.61 1.94 -15.56
N PRO A 38 -16.99 2.33 -14.43
CA PRO A 38 -15.91 3.30 -14.43
C PRO A 38 -14.59 2.66 -14.86
N PHE A 39 -13.80 3.42 -15.64
CA PHE A 39 -12.46 3.08 -16.07
C PHE A 39 -11.54 4.26 -15.81
N LEU A 40 -10.32 3.97 -15.37
CA LEU A 40 -9.21 4.90 -15.38
C LEU A 40 -8.46 4.75 -16.69
N THR A 41 -8.61 5.71 -17.59
CA THR A 41 -7.88 5.77 -18.85
C THR A 41 -6.55 6.48 -18.64
N LEU A 42 -5.45 5.77 -18.91
CA LEU A 42 -4.09 6.30 -18.93
C LEU A 42 -3.73 6.56 -20.40
N GLU A 43 -3.42 7.80 -20.74
CA GLU A 43 -2.97 8.19 -22.07
C GLU A 43 -1.53 8.70 -21.96
N ALA A 44 -0.62 8.08 -22.71
CA ALA A 44 0.76 8.53 -22.87
C ALA A 44 1.02 8.77 -24.36
N ARG A 45 1.43 9.99 -24.74
CA ARG A 45 1.72 10.39 -26.11
C ARG A 45 3.22 10.54 -26.29
N GLY A 46 3.81 9.66 -27.11
CA GLY A 46 5.15 9.83 -27.63
C GLY A 46 5.16 10.59 -28.96
N HIS A 47 6.35 10.90 -29.47
CA HIS A 47 6.55 11.71 -30.67
C HIS A 47 5.85 11.20 -31.96
N LYS A 48 5.61 9.88 -32.06
CA LYS A 48 4.97 9.24 -33.23
C LYS A 48 3.89 8.22 -32.86
N SER A 49 3.57 8.08 -31.58
CA SER A 49 2.67 7.04 -31.08
C SER A 49 1.94 7.51 -29.84
N ALA A 50 0.75 6.99 -29.60
CA ALA A 50 0.03 7.18 -28.35
C ALA A 50 -0.38 5.81 -27.80
N VAL A 51 -0.08 5.57 -26.53
CA VAL A 51 -0.57 4.43 -25.77
C VAL A 51 -1.78 4.90 -24.96
N ILE A 52 -2.90 4.19 -25.12
CA ILE A 52 -4.11 4.41 -24.33
C ILE A 52 -4.44 3.09 -23.65
N GLN A 53 -4.43 3.08 -22.33
CA GLN A 53 -4.77 1.92 -21.54
C GLN A 53 -5.98 2.23 -20.66
N ASP A 54 -7.02 1.40 -20.81
CA ASP A 54 -8.20 1.45 -19.96
C ASP A 54 -8.09 0.44 -18.84
N VAL A 55 -8.02 0.92 -17.61
CA VAL A 55 -8.01 0.07 -16.42
C VAL A 55 -9.41 0.13 -15.79
N PRO A 56 -10.17 -0.98 -15.74
CA PRO A 56 -11.44 -1.01 -15.04
C PRO A 56 -11.20 -0.74 -13.55
N VAL A 57 -11.99 0.16 -12.96
CA VAL A 57 -11.93 0.45 -11.52
C VAL A 57 -13.23 0.08 -10.84
N SER A 58 -13.19 -0.10 -9.52
CA SER A 58 -14.41 -0.28 -8.75
C SER A 58 -15.31 0.96 -8.86
N LYS A 59 -16.59 0.78 -8.55
CA LYS A 59 -17.51 1.91 -8.41
C LYS A 59 -16.98 2.82 -7.28
N PRO A 60 -17.03 4.16 -7.42
CA PRO A 60 -16.68 5.06 -6.33
C PRO A 60 -17.46 4.67 -5.08
N LEU A 61 -16.76 4.61 -3.94
CA LEU A 61 -17.39 4.32 -2.66
C LEU A 61 -18.46 5.37 -2.35
N SER A 62 -19.57 4.91 -1.79
CA SER A 62 -20.62 5.76 -1.25
C SER A 62 -20.11 6.56 -0.06
N ARG A 63 -20.81 7.64 0.28
CA ARG A 63 -20.45 8.46 1.45
C ARG A 63 -20.47 7.65 2.75
N THR A 64 -21.36 6.68 2.86
CA THR A 64 -21.46 5.79 4.03
C THR A 64 -20.24 4.88 4.14
N GLU A 65 -19.85 4.21 3.05
CA GLU A 65 -18.66 3.34 3.03
C GLU A 65 -17.38 4.12 3.35
N VAL A 66 -17.25 5.35 2.84
CA VAL A 66 -16.10 6.21 3.17
C VAL A 66 -16.08 6.57 4.66
N LEU A 67 -17.24 6.86 5.26
CA LEU A 67 -17.34 7.15 6.69
C LEU A 67 -16.98 5.93 7.54
N GLU A 68 -17.43 4.74 7.15
CA GLU A 68 -17.07 3.49 7.84
C GLU A 68 -15.55 3.24 7.81
N LEU A 69 -14.91 3.44 6.66
CA LEU A 69 -13.44 3.34 6.54
C LEU A 69 -12.72 4.39 7.38
N GLN A 70 -13.22 5.63 7.41
CA GLN A 70 -12.66 6.70 8.22
C GLN A 70 -12.73 6.34 9.72
N ILE A 71 -13.88 5.83 10.17
CA ILE A 71 -14.07 5.37 11.56
C ILE A 71 -13.12 4.21 11.87
N ALA A 72 -12.97 3.24 10.96
CA ALA A 72 -12.06 2.12 11.16
C ALA A 72 -10.59 2.57 11.25
N LEU A 73 -10.19 3.55 10.44
CA LEU A 73 -8.85 4.14 10.47
C LEU A 73 -8.62 4.91 11.78
N GLU A 74 -9.59 5.72 12.21
CA GLU A 74 -9.56 6.47 13.47
C GLU A 74 -9.52 5.53 14.69
N ALA A 75 -10.28 4.43 14.67
CA ALA A 75 -10.27 3.40 15.72
C ALA A 75 -8.92 2.66 15.81
N SER A 76 -8.16 2.62 14.71
CA SER A 76 -6.83 2.00 14.65
C SER A 76 -5.69 2.96 15.04
N GLN A 77 -6.00 4.18 15.49
CA GLN A 77 -5.00 5.20 15.80
C GLN A 77 -4.30 4.99 17.14
N GLU A 78 -3.33 4.09 17.16
CA GLU A 78 -2.13 4.30 17.96
C GLU A 78 -0.93 4.37 17.03
N MET A 79 -0.54 5.59 16.67
CA MET A 79 0.77 5.79 16.06
C MET A 79 1.85 5.42 17.09
N PRO A 80 2.84 4.61 16.72
CA PRO A 80 3.96 4.26 17.59
C PRO A 80 4.63 5.51 18.17
N ALA A 81 5.01 5.46 19.45
CA ALA A 81 5.72 6.56 20.11
C ALA A 81 7.12 6.83 19.52
N THR A 82 7.72 5.88 18.81
CA THR A 82 8.99 6.08 18.12
C THR A 82 8.79 5.82 16.62
N LEU A 83 9.18 6.79 15.80
CA LEU A 83 9.29 6.64 14.36
C LEU A 83 10.76 6.54 13.98
N VAL A 84 11.11 5.54 13.19
CA VAL A 84 12.47 5.36 12.65
C VAL A 84 12.42 5.36 11.14
N ARG A 85 13.48 5.88 10.51
CA ARG A 85 13.68 5.73 9.07
C ARG A 85 13.89 4.25 8.76
N ALA A 86 13.19 3.74 7.76
CA ALA A 86 13.38 2.37 7.30
C ALA A 86 14.85 2.10 6.90
N PRO A 87 15.39 0.91 7.17
CA PRO A 87 16.70 0.50 6.64
C PRO A 87 16.65 0.40 5.10
N ASP A 88 17.79 0.10 4.48
CA ASP A 88 17.83 -0.25 3.06
C ASP A 88 16.80 -1.34 2.72
N LEU A 89 15.88 -1.01 1.80
CA LEU A 89 14.73 -1.85 1.50
C LEU A 89 15.13 -3.15 0.79
N ASN A 90 16.23 -3.16 0.03
CA ASN A 90 16.70 -4.37 -0.64
C ASN A 90 17.19 -5.40 0.37
N SER A 91 17.97 -4.95 1.36
CA SER A 91 18.49 -5.79 2.44
C SER A 91 17.36 -6.32 3.33
N LEU A 92 16.39 -5.45 3.66
CA LEU A 92 15.21 -5.82 4.43
C LEU A 92 14.35 -6.84 3.68
N GLN A 93 14.06 -6.58 2.41
CA GLN A 93 13.28 -7.48 1.55
C GLN A 93 13.96 -8.85 1.44
N SER A 94 15.27 -8.88 1.17
CA SER A 94 16.03 -10.12 1.07
C SER A 94 15.96 -10.94 2.36
N PHE A 95 15.95 -10.29 3.53
CA PHE A 95 15.75 -10.97 4.81
C PHE A 95 14.34 -11.55 4.92
N VAL A 96 13.30 -10.73 4.70
CA VAL A 96 11.90 -11.17 4.74
C VAL A 96 11.63 -12.34 3.79
N ASP A 97 12.20 -12.31 2.58
CA ASP A 97 12.07 -13.36 1.59
C ASP A 97 12.69 -14.69 2.02
N ARG A 98 13.77 -14.68 2.79
CA ARG A 98 14.31 -15.91 3.38
C ARG A 98 13.46 -16.38 4.56
N MET A 99 13.02 -15.42 5.39
CA MET A 99 12.33 -15.68 6.64
C MET A 99 10.90 -16.19 6.47
N LYS A 100 10.19 -15.83 5.39
CA LYS A 100 8.85 -16.36 5.10
C LYS A 100 8.81 -17.89 4.90
N HIS A 101 9.94 -18.51 4.60
CA HIS A 101 10.06 -19.99 4.53
C HIS A 101 10.20 -20.64 5.91
N VAL A 102 10.50 -19.85 6.94
CA VAL A 102 10.71 -20.32 8.32
C VAL A 102 9.40 -20.28 9.11
N GLY A 103 8.55 -19.28 8.87
CA GLY A 103 7.24 -19.18 9.52
C GLY A 103 6.39 -18.04 8.99
N ASP A 104 5.11 -18.08 9.36
CA ASP A 104 4.08 -17.20 8.80
C ASP A 104 3.95 -15.86 9.54
N VAL A 105 4.52 -15.77 10.75
CA VAL A 105 4.40 -14.60 11.62
C VAL A 105 5.79 -14.09 12.01
N MET A 106 6.03 -12.81 11.73
CA MET A 106 7.25 -12.11 12.12
C MET A 106 6.95 -11.06 13.19
N GLY A 107 7.65 -11.15 14.31
CA GLY A 107 7.77 -10.10 15.31
C GLY A 107 8.68 -8.98 14.79
N VAL A 108 8.20 -7.75 14.92
CA VAL A 108 8.86 -6.53 14.50
C VAL A 108 8.92 -5.61 15.70
N THR A 109 10.12 -5.25 16.13
CA THR A 109 10.32 -4.40 17.31
C THR A 109 11.17 -3.20 16.95
N VAL A 110 10.72 -2.01 17.31
CA VAL A 110 11.50 -0.77 17.17
C VAL A 110 11.83 -0.23 18.55
N THR A 111 13.10 0.08 18.78
CA THR A 111 13.58 0.75 20.00
C THR A 111 13.61 2.26 19.81
N LYS A 112 13.51 3.01 20.92
CA LYS A 112 13.72 4.47 20.92
C LYS A 112 15.12 4.90 20.44
N TYR A 113 16.08 3.98 20.47
CA TYR A 113 17.46 4.25 20.05
C TYR A 113 17.68 4.07 18.53
N GLY A 114 16.63 3.73 17.79
CA GLY A 114 16.72 3.53 16.35
C GLY A 114 17.11 2.12 15.96
N ASP A 115 16.92 1.11 16.81
CA ASP A 115 17.17 -0.27 16.45
C ASP A 115 15.86 -0.95 16.03
N LEU A 116 15.89 -1.62 14.87
CA LEU A 116 14.80 -2.43 14.35
C LEU A 116 15.19 -3.91 14.48
N HIS A 117 14.49 -4.64 15.33
CA HIS A 117 14.61 -6.09 15.47
C HIS A 117 13.49 -6.79 14.71
N LEU A 118 13.85 -7.81 13.96
CA LEU A 118 12.93 -8.70 13.27
C LEU A 118 13.16 -10.11 13.75
N GLN A 119 12.10 -10.83 14.10
CA GLN A 119 12.21 -12.16 14.68
C GLN A 119 11.09 -13.07 14.17
N ILE A 120 11.43 -14.30 13.81
CA ILE A 120 10.47 -15.39 13.63
C ILE A 120 10.80 -16.47 14.63
N SER A 121 9.77 -16.91 15.35
CA SER A 121 9.86 -17.98 16.33
C SER A 121 8.99 -19.13 15.88
N THR A 122 9.58 -20.32 15.83
CA THR A 122 8.88 -21.60 15.61
C THR A 122 8.96 -22.43 16.90
N SER A 123 8.43 -23.66 16.88
CA SER A 123 8.56 -24.57 18.03
C SER A 123 10.01 -25.03 18.28
N LEU A 124 10.88 -24.99 17.27
CA LEU A 124 12.24 -25.54 17.35
C LEU A 124 13.33 -24.47 17.35
N ILE A 125 13.13 -23.40 16.59
CA ILE A 125 14.14 -22.37 16.36
C ILE A 125 13.54 -20.97 16.42
N THR A 126 14.41 -20.03 16.76
CA THR A 126 14.14 -18.61 16.67
C THR A 126 15.23 -17.96 15.83
N LEU A 127 14.83 -17.28 14.76
CA LEU A 127 15.72 -16.59 13.84
C LEU A 127 15.38 -15.11 13.80
N GLY A 128 16.40 -14.26 13.73
CA GLY A 128 16.17 -12.83 13.72
C GLY A 128 17.32 -12.03 13.11
N ALA A 129 17.03 -10.75 12.85
CA ALA A 129 17.99 -9.77 12.40
C ALA A 129 17.78 -8.45 13.14
N GLU A 130 18.83 -7.65 13.16
CA GLU A 130 18.82 -6.33 13.79
C GLU A 130 19.43 -5.30 12.85
N PHE A 131 18.69 -4.23 12.61
CA PHE A 131 19.17 -3.05 11.89
C PHE A 131 19.38 -1.95 12.92
N ARG A 132 20.65 -1.68 13.23
CA ARG A 132 21.03 -0.76 14.30
C ARG A 132 21.20 0.67 13.80
N LYS A 133 21.06 1.63 14.72
CA LYS A 133 21.36 3.06 14.47
C LYS A 133 20.58 3.66 13.30
N LEU A 134 19.32 3.25 13.12
CA LEU A 134 18.42 3.89 12.20
C LEU A 134 18.09 5.31 12.70
N MET A 135 17.87 6.22 11.76
CA MET A 135 17.55 7.60 12.08
C MET A 135 16.18 7.69 12.75
N VAL A 136 16.12 8.17 13.98
CA VAL A 136 14.85 8.45 14.67
C VAL A 136 14.24 9.71 14.07
N LEU A 137 13.03 9.59 13.51
CA LEU A 137 12.29 10.65 12.84
C LEU A 137 11.37 11.42 13.81
N GLY A 138 11.01 10.80 14.93
CA GLY A 138 10.22 11.44 15.97
C GLY A 138 10.07 10.55 17.19
N GLU A 139 10.16 11.16 18.36
CA GLU A 139 9.79 10.57 19.65
C GLU A 139 8.56 11.31 20.16
N ARG A 140 7.45 10.60 20.36
CA ARG A 140 6.26 11.15 20.99
C ARG A 140 6.47 11.05 22.51
N GLU A 141 6.52 12.20 23.16
CA GLU A 141 6.56 12.28 24.62
C GLU A 141 5.31 11.61 25.20
N SER A 142 5.50 10.65 26.10
CA SER A 142 4.38 10.07 26.83
C SER A 142 3.83 11.13 27.78
N ARG A 143 2.50 11.28 27.83
CA ARG A 143 1.85 12.18 28.80
C ARG A 143 2.41 11.86 30.19
N ALA A 144 3.00 12.87 30.82
CA ALA A 144 3.69 12.77 32.11
C ALA A 144 2.83 12.05 33.15
N GLY A 145 3.36 10.97 33.75
CA GLY A 145 2.72 10.33 34.90
C GLY A 145 3.05 8.86 35.17
N THR A 146 3.68 8.11 34.27
CA THR A 146 4.06 6.71 34.55
C THR A 146 5.55 6.51 34.30
N ARG A 147 6.27 5.96 35.29
CA ARG A 147 7.69 5.60 35.19
C ARG A 147 7.86 4.65 34.00
N GLN A 148 8.35 5.19 32.90
CA GLN A 148 8.34 4.57 31.59
C GLN A 148 9.63 3.77 31.43
N THR A 149 9.58 2.47 31.73
CA THR A 149 10.60 1.50 31.33
C THR A 149 10.80 1.55 29.81
N ASP A 150 11.99 1.15 29.33
CA ASP A 150 12.40 1.15 27.92
C ASP A 150 11.30 0.61 26.98
N LYS A 151 10.47 1.50 26.40
CA LYS A 151 9.30 1.08 25.61
C LYS A 151 9.70 0.88 24.16
N SER A 152 10.31 -0.26 23.87
CA SER A 152 10.31 -0.80 22.52
C SER A 152 8.88 -1.12 22.09
N ILE A 153 8.52 -0.82 20.86
CA ILE A 153 7.19 -1.13 20.31
C ILE A 153 7.33 -2.39 19.48
N SER A 154 6.63 -3.45 19.90
CA SER A 154 6.63 -4.74 19.23
C SER A 154 5.28 -5.00 18.58
N LEU A 155 5.31 -5.41 17.31
CA LEU A 155 4.15 -5.76 16.51
C LEU A 155 4.39 -7.12 15.86
N HIS A 156 3.32 -7.89 15.67
CA HIS A 156 3.38 -9.11 14.88
C HIS A 156 2.72 -8.87 13.53
N CYS A 157 3.41 -9.20 12.46
CA CYS A 157 2.88 -9.13 11.10
C CYS A 157 2.87 -10.52 10.48
N ARG A 158 1.85 -10.80 9.66
CA ARG A 158 1.82 -12.01 8.85
C ARG A 158 2.64 -11.78 7.59
N LEU A 159 3.50 -12.73 7.27
CA LEU A 159 4.25 -12.73 6.02
C LEU A 159 3.37 -13.24 4.88
N PRO A 160 3.48 -12.66 3.68
CA PRO A 160 2.71 -13.14 2.53
C PRO A 160 3.12 -14.58 2.22
N VAL A 161 2.13 -15.46 2.18
CA VAL A 161 2.30 -16.82 1.67
C VAL A 161 2.59 -16.69 0.18
N LEU A 162 3.79 -17.06 -0.26
CA LEU A 162 4.00 -17.33 -1.68
C LEU A 162 3.30 -18.64 -1.99
N ASP A 163 2.25 -18.61 -2.82
CA ASP A 163 1.77 -19.85 -3.44
C ASP A 163 2.92 -20.47 -4.24
N PRO A 164 3.35 -21.70 -3.95
CA PRO A 164 4.46 -22.36 -4.66
C PRO A 164 4.11 -22.78 -6.10
N GLY A 165 3.08 -22.19 -6.72
CA GLY A 165 2.39 -22.73 -7.89
C GLY A 165 2.21 -21.78 -9.09
N SER A 166 3.12 -20.84 -9.33
CA SER A 166 3.09 -20.05 -10.58
C SER A 166 4.49 -19.94 -11.19
N ASN A 167 4.83 -20.95 -12.00
CA ASN A 167 5.82 -20.87 -13.08
C ASN A 167 5.07 -20.94 -14.40
#